data_AF-A0A7Y5J3P5-F1
#
_entry.id   AF-A0A7Y5J3P5-F1
#
_cell.length_a   1.000
_cell.length_b   1.000
_cell.length_c   1.000
_cell.angle_alpha   90.00
_cell.angle_beta   90.00
_cell.angle_gamma   90.00
#
_symmetry.space_group_name_H-M   'P 1'
#
loop_
_entity.id
_entity.type
_entity.pdbx_description
1 polymer ?
#
loop_
_entity_poly.entity_id
_entity_poly.type
_entity_poly.pdbx_seq_one_letter_code
_entity_poly.pdbx_strand_id
1 'polypeptide(L)'
;MKKEELQQLNFKDFLPVVYEDIEPYLIAELNRLRAELILLPEHTSEETLLSIFENSVKNLNRIDQDENIESGIDTEEREGLCEALSAMGTIVGLEEDGEYLDEWREW
;
A
#
# COMPACT_ATOMS: atom_id res chain seq x y z
N MET A 1 0.71 -18.29 -8.49
CA MET A 1 1.99 -17.54 -8.35
C MET A 1 1.77 -16.30 -7.49
N LYS A 2 1.00 -15.30 -7.95
CA LYS A 2 0.75 -14.04 -7.22
C LYS A 2 0.42 -14.16 -5.72
N LYS A 3 -0.39 -15.16 -5.32
CA LYS A 3 -0.76 -15.37 -3.92
C LYS A 3 0.44 -15.68 -3.02
N GLU A 4 1.33 -16.57 -3.46
CA GLU A 4 2.48 -16.99 -2.66
C GLU A 4 3.47 -15.83 -2.51
N GLU A 5 3.70 -15.08 -3.59
CA GLU A 5 4.56 -13.89 -3.60
C GLU A 5 4.01 -12.79 -2.68
N LEU A 6 2.72 -12.46 -2.80
CA LEU A 6 2.06 -11.49 -1.90
C LEU A 6 2.14 -11.90 -0.43
N GLN A 7 2.03 -13.20 -0.12
CA GLN A 7 2.11 -13.71 1.25
C GLN A 7 3.53 -13.66 1.84
N GLN A 8 4.56 -13.61 1.00
CA GLN A 8 5.95 -13.49 1.43
C GLN A 8 6.34 -12.06 1.82
N LEU A 9 5.56 -11.05 1.40
CA LEU A 9 5.80 -9.67 1.80
C LEU A 9 5.62 -9.51 3.32
N ASN A 10 6.67 -9.03 3.97
CA ASN A 10 6.66 -8.63 5.36
C ASN A 10 6.70 -7.09 5.43
N PHE A 11 5.56 -6.47 5.70
CA PHE A 11 5.43 -5.00 5.68
C PHE A 11 6.29 -4.27 6.71
N LYS A 12 6.75 -4.97 7.77
CA LYS A 12 7.74 -4.43 8.71
C LYS A 12 9.09 -4.14 8.06
N ASP A 13 9.43 -4.83 6.96
CA ASP A 13 10.68 -4.61 6.24
C ASP A 13 10.64 -3.32 5.41
N PHE A 14 9.43 -2.87 5.05
CA PHE A 14 9.18 -1.61 4.34
C PHE A 14 8.98 -0.42 5.28
N LEU A 15 8.62 -0.68 6.55
CA LEU A 15 8.41 0.35 7.58
C LEU A 15 9.41 0.12 8.74
N PRO A 16 10.72 0.31 8.50
CA PRO A 16 11.75 0.01 9.48
C PRO A 16 11.70 0.96 10.69
N VAL A 17 11.23 2.17 10.48
CA VAL A 17 10.98 3.19 11.49
C VAL A 17 9.58 3.72 11.24
N VAL A 18 8.70 3.56 12.22
CA VAL A 18 7.32 4.02 12.16
C VAL A 18 6.83 4.32 13.57
N TYR A 19 6.03 5.39 13.73
CA TYR A 19 5.46 5.71 15.04
C TYR A 19 4.50 4.62 15.53
N GLU A 20 4.59 4.28 16.82
CA GLU A 20 3.86 3.16 17.42
C GLU A 20 2.33 3.33 17.37
N ASP A 21 1.84 4.57 17.34
CA ASP A 21 0.42 4.90 17.32
C ASP A 21 -0.19 4.78 15.92
N ILE A 22 0.56 5.14 14.86
CA ILE A 22 0.09 5.05 13.46
C ILE A 22 0.36 3.68 12.82
N GLU A 23 1.44 2.98 13.23
CA GLU A 23 1.87 1.69 12.65
C GLU A 23 0.71 0.68 12.50
N PRO A 24 -0.14 0.44 13.51
CA PRO A 24 -1.20 -0.56 13.40
C PRO A 24 -2.17 -0.27 12.27
N TYR A 25 -2.43 1.01 11.98
CA TYR A 25 -3.35 1.43 10.92
C TYR A 25 -2.72 1.27 9.54
N LEU A 26 -1.46 1.64 9.39
CA LEU A 26 -0.70 1.46 8.15
C LEU A 26 -0.57 -0.03 7.80
N ILE A 27 -0.17 -0.84 8.77
CA ILE A 27 -0.06 -2.29 8.62
C ILE A 27 -1.42 -2.92 8.32
N ALA A 28 -2.50 -2.45 8.96
CA ALA A 28 -3.84 -2.94 8.66
C ALA A 28 -4.25 -2.65 7.21
N GLU A 29 -3.95 -1.46 6.70
CA GLU A 29 -4.29 -1.08 5.33
C GLU A 29 -3.51 -1.89 4.29
N LEU A 30 -2.19 -2.08 4.48
CA LEU A 30 -1.38 -2.93 3.61
C LEU A 30 -1.86 -4.39 3.62
N ASN A 31 -2.26 -4.90 4.79
CA ASN A 31 -2.83 -6.24 4.92
C ASN A 31 -4.18 -6.37 4.23
N ARG A 32 -5.02 -5.33 4.33
CA ARG A 32 -6.32 -5.26 3.64
C ARG A 32 -6.13 -5.32 2.13
N LEU A 33 -5.26 -4.47 1.59
CA LEU A 33 -4.91 -4.45 0.17
C LEU A 33 -4.38 -5.81 -0.29
N ARG A 34 -3.40 -6.39 0.42
CA ARG A 34 -2.89 -7.73 0.12
C ARG A 34 -3.99 -8.79 0.06
N ALA A 35 -4.88 -8.80 1.05
CA ALA A 35 -5.98 -9.78 1.09
C ALA A 35 -6.91 -9.61 -0.10
N GLU A 36 -7.23 -8.38 -0.48
CA GLU A 36 -8.04 -8.07 -1.66
C GLU A 36 -7.37 -8.58 -2.94
N LEU A 37 -6.09 -8.26 -3.15
CA LEU A 37 -5.32 -8.68 -4.33
C LEU A 37 -5.21 -10.22 -4.46
N ILE A 38 -5.08 -10.93 -3.34
CA ILE A 38 -5.04 -12.40 -3.31
C ILE A 38 -6.35 -13.02 -3.80
N LEU A 39 -7.49 -12.39 -3.51
CA LEU A 39 -8.82 -12.90 -3.84
C LEU A 39 -9.23 -12.62 -5.29
N LEU A 40 -8.51 -11.73 -5.99
CA LEU A 40 -8.80 -11.39 -7.37
C LEU A 40 -8.56 -12.57 -8.34
N PRO A 41 -9.39 -12.72 -9.39
CA PRO A 41 -9.10 -13.60 -10.51
C PRO A 41 -7.71 -13.35 -11.15
N GLU A 42 -7.14 -14.34 -11.85
CA GLU A 42 -5.85 -14.18 -12.53
C GLU A 42 -5.89 -13.18 -13.69
N HIS A 43 -7.08 -12.98 -14.30
CA HIS A 43 -7.29 -12.09 -15.44
C HIS A 43 -8.04 -10.82 -15.07
N THR A 44 -7.91 -10.35 -13.82
CA THR A 44 -8.46 -9.05 -13.42
C THR A 44 -7.85 -7.95 -14.30
N SER A 45 -8.69 -7.00 -14.74
CA SER A 45 -8.22 -5.90 -15.57
C SER A 45 -7.29 -4.96 -14.80
N GLU A 46 -6.37 -4.35 -15.53
CA GLU A 46 -5.49 -3.30 -15.02
C GLU A 46 -6.29 -2.15 -14.38
N GLU A 47 -7.36 -1.68 -15.02
CA GLU A 47 -8.27 -0.66 -14.48
C GLU A 47 -8.82 -1.03 -13.08
N THR A 48 -9.20 -2.30 -12.89
CA THR A 48 -9.69 -2.77 -11.59
C THR A 48 -8.57 -2.77 -10.55
N LEU A 49 -7.36 -3.20 -10.94
CA LEU A 49 -6.19 -3.18 -10.06
C LEU A 49 -5.86 -1.74 -9.64
N LEU A 50 -5.76 -0.81 -10.60
CA LEU A 50 -5.48 0.61 -10.34
C LEU A 50 -6.52 1.22 -9.38
N SER A 51 -7.81 0.93 -9.58
CA SER A 51 -8.86 1.40 -8.67
C SER A 51 -8.69 0.89 -7.24
N ILE A 52 -8.23 -0.36 -7.06
CA ILE A 52 -7.95 -0.94 -5.74
C ILE A 52 -6.76 -0.25 -5.08
N PHE A 53 -5.68 0.02 -5.82
CA PHE A 53 -4.52 0.76 -5.32
C PHE A 53 -4.87 2.21 -4.96
N GLU A 54 -5.61 2.91 -5.82
CA GLU A 54 -6.11 4.27 -5.52
C GLU A 54 -6.93 4.31 -4.23
N ASN A 55 -7.78 3.31 -4.01
CA ASN A 55 -8.55 3.21 -2.77
C ASN A 55 -7.64 3.02 -1.56
N SER A 56 -6.54 2.27 -1.71
CA SER A 56 -5.54 2.11 -0.66
C SER A 56 -4.84 3.43 -0.34
N VAL A 57 -4.39 4.17 -1.36
CA VAL A 57 -3.78 5.50 -1.21
C VAL A 57 -4.75 6.47 -0.53
N LYS A 58 -6.02 6.49 -0.94
CA LYS A 58 -7.07 7.32 -0.31
C LYS A 58 -7.27 6.95 1.16
N ASN A 59 -7.15 5.68 1.55
CA ASN A 59 -7.23 5.27 2.94
C ASN A 59 -5.99 5.68 3.75
N LEU A 60 -4.79 5.57 3.17
CA LEU A 60 -3.56 6.04 3.81
C LEU A 60 -3.61 7.55 4.07
N ASN A 61 -4.09 8.33 3.09
CA ASN A 61 -4.33 9.78 3.28
C ASN A 61 -5.37 10.08 4.38
N ARG A 62 -6.37 9.22 4.57
CA ARG A 62 -7.33 9.37 5.68
C ARG A 62 -6.71 9.05 7.03
N ILE A 63 -5.82 8.05 7.09
CA ILE A 63 -5.07 7.70 8.29
C ILE A 63 -4.16 8.88 8.67
N ASP A 64 -3.44 9.46 7.70
CA ASP A 64 -2.58 10.64 7.89
C ASP A 64 -3.35 11.87 8.41
N GLN A 65 -4.62 12.00 8.04
CA GLN A 65 -5.50 13.10 8.43
C GLN A 65 -6.37 12.81 9.66
N ASP A 66 -6.23 11.65 10.30
CA ASP A 66 -7.06 11.28 11.45
C ASP A 66 -6.61 12.04 12.70
N GLU A 67 -7.43 12.99 13.16
CA GLU A 67 -7.17 13.80 14.36
C GLU A 67 -7.09 12.98 15.67
N ASN A 68 -7.42 11.68 15.64
CA ASN A 68 -7.28 10.77 16.78
C ASN A 68 -5.91 10.07 16.84
N ILE A 69 -5.09 10.20 15.81
CA ILE A 69 -3.71 9.69 15.77
C ILE A 69 -2.79 10.89 16.01
N GLU A 70 -1.84 10.76 16.93
CA GLU A 70 -0.96 11.87 17.29
C GLU A 70 0.10 12.10 16.20
N SER A 71 0.61 11.00 15.64
CA SER A 71 1.56 11.00 14.55
C SER A 71 0.86 11.04 13.19
N GLY A 72 1.45 11.76 12.23
CA GLY A 72 1.10 11.63 10.81
C GLY A 72 2.05 10.65 10.10
N ILE A 73 1.87 10.52 8.78
CA ILE A 73 2.80 9.83 7.88
C ILE A 73 3.89 10.81 7.47
N ASP A 74 5.11 10.58 7.94
CA ASP A 74 6.29 11.36 7.55
C ASP A 74 6.90 10.88 6.23
N THR A 75 8.03 11.46 5.85
CA THR A 75 8.73 11.14 4.60
C THR A 75 9.24 9.71 4.56
N GLU A 76 9.83 9.19 5.64
CA GLU A 76 10.41 7.83 5.68
C GLU A 76 9.29 6.78 5.60
N GLU A 77 8.20 7.00 6.32
CA GLU A 77 7.04 6.11 6.29
C GLU A 77 6.34 6.13 4.93
N ARG A 78 6.24 7.31 4.30
CA ARG A 78 5.66 7.45 2.96
C ARG A 78 6.49 6.73 1.90
N GLU A 79 7.81 6.85 1.93
CA GLU A 79 8.70 6.12 1.03
C GLU A 79 8.51 4.61 1.19
N GLY A 80 8.52 4.12 2.43
CA GLY A 80 8.26 2.72 2.76
C GLY A 80 6.91 2.21 2.27
N LEU A 81 5.84 2.98 2.46
CA LEU A 81 4.51 2.65 1.95
C LEU A 81 4.48 2.62 0.42
N CYS A 82 5.13 3.58 -0.24
CA CYS A 82 5.24 3.59 -1.71
C CYS A 82 5.97 2.33 -2.21
N GLU A 83 7.08 1.95 -1.59
CA GLU A 83 7.81 0.72 -1.93
C GLU A 83 6.95 -0.53 -1.73
N ALA A 84 6.18 -0.62 -0.64
CA ALA A 84 5.27 -1.73 -0.40
C ALA A 84 4.16 -1.81 -1.45
N LEU A 85 3.57 -0.68 -1.82
CA LEU A 85 2.54 -0.60 -2.86
C LEU A 85 3.12 -0.97 -4.24
N SER A 86 4.29 -0.45 -4.60
CA SER A 86 4.99 -0.81 -5.85
C SER A 86 5.27 -2.31 -5.90
N ALA A 87 5.80 -2.90 -4.83
CA ALA A 87 6.09 -4.34 -4.78
C ALA A 87 4.81 -5.18 -4.99
N MET A 88 3.69 -4.80 -4.37
CA MET A 88 2.41 -5.46 -4.61
C MET A 88 1.91 -5.27 -6.05
N GLY A 89 2.07 -4.07 -6.61
CA GLY A 89 1.70 -3.73 -7.98
C GLY A 89 2.42 -4.61 -9.00
N THR A 90 3.75 -4.73 -8.87
CA THR A 90 4.57 -5.60 -9.72
C THR A 90 4.11 -7.06 -9.66
N ILE A 91 3.79 -7.58 -8.47
CA ILE A 91 3.33 -8.98 -8.31
C ILE A 91 1.99 -9.24 -9.02
N VAL A 92 1.11 -8.23 -9.08
CA VAL A 92 -0.20 -8.35 -9.77
C VAL A 92 -0.15 -7.93 -11.24
N GLY A 93 1.03 -7.56 -11.74
CA GLY A 93 1.26 -7.26 -13.15
C GLY A 93 1.00 -5.82 -13.57
N LEU A 94 1.01 -4.86 -12.63
CA LEU A 94 1.09 -3.44 -12.95
C LEU A 94 2.54 -3.08 -13.31
N GLU A 95 2.73 -2.13 -14.23
CA GLU A 95 4.08 -1.65 -14.58
C GLU A 95 4.71 -0.86 -13.41
N GLU A 96 6.04 -0.89 -13.29
CA GLU A 96 6.81 -0.31 -12.17
C GLU A 96 6.78 1.22 -12.14
N ASP A 97 6.49 1.85 -13.29
CA ASP A 97 6.33 3.28 -13.55
C ASP A 97 4.96 3.81 -13.12
N GLY A 98 4.36 3.16 -12.11
CA GLY A 98 3.00 3.34 -11.63
C GLY A 98 2.53 4.77 -11.40
N GLU A 99 1.86 5.32 -12.41
CA GLU A 99 1.09 6.58 -12.36
C GLU A 99 0.13 6.65 -11.16
N TYR A 100 -0.30 5.49 -10.63
CA TYR A 100 -1.19 5.37 -9.47
C TYR A 100 -0.55 5.74 -8.13
N LEU A 101 0.79 5.85 -8.05
CA LEU A 101 1.51 6.32 -6.87
C LEU A 101 2.05 7.74 -7.05
N ASP A 102 2.13 8.24 -8.27
CA ASP A 102 2.74 9.55 -8.55
C ASP A 102 1.98 10.69 -7.88
N GLU A 103 0.64 10.66 -7.92
CA GLU A 103 -0.19 11.65 -7.21
C GLU A 103 0.03 11.64 -5.68
N TRP A 104 0.52 10.52 -5.12
CA TRP A 104 0.78 10.38 -3.69
C TRP A 104 2.22 10.72 -3.29
N ARG A 105 3.17 10.49 -4.20
CA ARG A 105 4.59 10.86 -4.04
C ARG A 105 4.81 12.37 -4.07
N GLU A 106 3.95 13.13 -4.75
CA GLU A 106 4.10 14.58 -4.95
C GLU A 106 3.56 15.46 -3.79
N TRP A 107 2.92 14.88 -2.77
CA TRP A 107 2.32 15.61 -1.64
C TRP A 107 3.20 15.71 -0.40
#